data_AF-A0A4Z1L1B5-F1
#
_entry.id   AF-A0A4Z1L1B5-F1
#
_cell.length_a   1.000
_cell.length_b   1.000
_cell.length_c   1.000
_cell.angle_alpha   90.00
_cell.angle_beta   90.00
_cell.angle_gamma   90.00
#
_symmetry.space_group_name_H-M   'P 1'
#
loop_
_entity.id
_entity.type
_entity.pdbx_description
1 polymer ?
#
loop_
_entity_poly.entity_id
_entity_poly.type
_entity_poly.pdbx_seq_one_letter_code
_entity_poly.pdbx_strand_id
1 'polypeptide(L)'
;MPDGSQTIGGDYENITWHTFEEIDQPRLISWEAASDFDRSYIGIGIGNVISIHLNTNISQEDYELPSGWSVLVADVRKFKLIVKN
;
A
#
# COMPACT_ATOMS: atom_id res chain seq x y z
N MET A 1 12.48 8.08 -3.49
CA MET A 1 11.32 8.16 -2.58
C MET A 1 10.09 8.34 -3.45
N PRO A 2 8.97 7.67 -3.12
CA PRO A 2 7.69 7.86 -3.80
C PRO A 2 7.29 9.34 -3.84
N ASP A 3 6.46 9.75 -4.81
CA ASP A 3 5.91 11.11 -4.88
C ASP A 3 4.86 11.41 -3.79
N GLY A 4 4.60 10.42 -2.92
CA GLY A 4 3.65 10.45 -1.80
C GLY A 4 2.26 9.93 -2.17
N SER A 5 1.91 9.93 -3.46
CA SER A 5 0.60 9.50 -3.96
C SER A 5 0.57 8.08 -4.49
N GLN A 6 1.69 7.61 -5.05
CA GLN A 6 1.86 6.31 -5.70
C GLN A 6 3.31 5.83 -5.56
N THR A 7 3.57 4.56 -5.89
CA THR A 7 4.93 4.04 -6.05
C THR A 7 5.64 4.72 -7.24
N ILE A 8 6.96 4.80 -7.16
CA ILE A 8 7.86 5.34 -8.19
C ILE A 8 7.57 4.64 -9.52
N GLY A 9 7.10 5.41 -10.49
CA GLY A 9 6.76 4.91 -11.83
C GLY A 9 5.56 3.97 -11.87
N GLY A 10 4.81 3.82 -10.76
CA GLY A 10 3.68 2.91 -10.66
C GLY A 10 4.05 1.42 -10.72
N ASP A 11 5.30 1.08 -10.39
CA ASP A 11 5.79 -0.30 -10.37
C ASP A 11 5.90 -0.84 -8.93
N TYR A 12 6.27 -2.12 -8.82
CA TYR A 12 6.57 -2.78 -7.57
C TYR A 12 7.86 -2.27 -6.94
N GLU A 13 7.79 -1.97 -5.65
CA GLU A 13 8.92 -1.52 -4.86
C GLU A 13 9.05 -2.31 -3.55
N ASN A 14 10.28 -2.30 -3.01
CA ASN A 14 10.56 -2.72 -1.65
C ASN A 14 10.37 -1.53 -0.71
N ILE A 15 9.43 -1.64 0.24
CA ILE A 15 9.10 -0.61 1.21
C ILE A 15 9.39 -1.12 2.62
N THR A 16 10.46 -0.60 3.22
CA THR A 16 10.76 -0.84 4.64
C THR A 16 9.78 -0.12 5.55
N TRP A 17 9.50 1.16 5.27
CA TRP A 17 8.53 1.96 6.00
C TRP A 17 8.12 3.16 5.15
N HIS A 18 6.84 3.31 4.88
CA HIS A 18 6.29 4.51 4.25
C HIS A 18 4.80 4.69 4.55
N THR A 19 4.39 5.94 4.72
CA THR A 19 2.97 6.32 4.72
C THR A 19 2.68 7.07 3.44
N PHE A 20 1.80 6.53 2.60
CA PHE A 20 1.20 7.24 1.48
C PHE A 20 -0.01 8.01 2.00
N GLU A 21 0.05 9.33 1.89
CA GLU A 21 -1.01 10.23 2.36
C GLU A 21 -2.33 9.99 1.63
N GLU A 22 -3.42 10.46 2.22
CA GLU A 22 -4.73 10.49 1.58
C GLU A 22 -4.73 11.44 0.38
N ILE A 23 -5.44 11.05 -0.70
CA ILE A 23 -5.63 11.87 -1.89
C ILE A 23 -7.09 11.79 -2.37
N ASP A 24 -7.55 12.79 -3.12
CA ASP A 24 -8.93 12.89 -3.62
C ASP A 24 -9.25 11.97 -4.81
N GLN A 25 -8.43 10.95 -5.03
CA GLN A 25 -8.57 9.99 -6.13
C GLN A 25 -8.49 8.56 -5.60
N PRO A 26 -9.29 7.63 -6.15
CA PRO A 26 -9.14 6.22 -5.83
C PRO A 26 -7.76 5.72 -6.28
N ARG A 27 -7.24 4.73 -5.57
CA ARG A 27 -5.97 4.07 -5.87
C ARG A 27 -6.15 2.56 -5.93
N LEU A 28 -5.19 1.88 -6.55
CA LEU A 28 -5.10 0.43 -6.58
C LEU A 28 -3.86 0.01 -5.81
N ILE A 29 -4.05 -0.87 -4.82
CA ILE A 29 -2.99 -1.46 -4.02
C ILE A 29 -2.74 -2.88 -4.53
N SER A 30 -1.48 -3.23 -4.79
CA SER A 30 -1.07 -4.61 -4.97
C SER A 30 0.12 -4.96 -4.10
N TRP A 31 0.20 -6.22 -3.69
CA TRP A 31 1.37 -6.78 -3.03
C TRP A 31 1.55 -8.25 -3.36
N GLU A 32 2.79 -8.73 -3.35
CA GLU A 32 3.07 -10.16 -3.35
C GLU A 32 3.24 -10.66 -1.91
N ALA A 33 2.64 -11.81 -1.59
CA ALA A 33 2.93 -12.50 -0.36
C ALA A 33 4.42 -12.84 -0.31
N ALA A 34 5.04 -12.54 0.83
CA ALA A 34 6.38 -13.01 1.09
C ALA A 34 6.38 -14.46 1.58
N SER A 35 7.48 -15.16 1.32
CA SER A 35 7.75 -16.48 1.88
C SER A 35 8.01 -16.41 3.39
N ASP A 36 7.74 -17.52 4.10
CA ASP A 36 7.83 -17.77 5.54
C ASP A 36 8.56 -16.72 6.43
N PHE A 37 7.86 -16.33 7.51
CA PHE A 37 8.28 -15.39 8.58
C PHE A 37 8.33 -13.90 8.21
N ASP A 38 7.52 -13.46 7.25
CA ASP A 38 7.46 -12.03 6.95
C ASP A 38 6.64 -11.26 8.00
N ARG A 39 7.19 -10.10 8.41
CA ARG A 39 6.55 -9.12 9.28
C ARG A 39 5.84 -8.02 8.48
N SER A 40 5.72 -8.21 7.16
CA SER A 40 4.96 -7.39 6.23
C SER A 40 3.65 -6.90 6.85
N TYR A 41 3.51 -5.58 6.88
CA TYR A 41 2.33 -4.90 7.38
C TYR A 41 1.83 -3.92 6.33
N ILE A 42 0.53 -4.02 6.00
CA ILE A 42 -0.17 -3.02 5.20
C ILE A 42 -1.42 -2.62 5.98
N GLY A 43 -1.46 -1.34 6.37
CA GLY A 43 -2.58 -0.71 7.04
C GLY A 43 -3.22 0.35 6.15
N ILE A 44 -4.54 0.43 6.13
CA ILE A 44 -5.27 1.49 5.44
C ILE A 44 -6.21 2.21 6.41
N GLY A 45 -6.41 3.51 6.18
CA GLY A 45 -7.13 4.37 7.12
C GLY A 45 -7.49 5.73 6.56
N ILE A 46 -8.15 6.55 7.37
CA ILE A 46 -8.56 7.93 7.03
C ILE A 46 -8.05 8.86 8.13
N GLY A 47 -7.62 10.08 7.80
CA GLY A 47 -7.24 11.09 8.79
C GLY A 47 -6.11 10.63 9.71
N ASN A 48 -5.13 9.92 9.16
CA ASN A 48 -4.00 9.31 9.87
C ASN A 48 -4.37 8.23 10.91
N VAL A 49 -5.61 7.72 10.88
CA VAL A 49 -6.04 6.61 11.74
C VAL A 49 -6.14 5.33 10.91
N ILE A 50 -5.15 4.45 11.07
CA ILE A 50 -5.19 3.12 10.46
C ILE A 50 -6.32 2.30 11.07
N SER A 51 -7.26 1.90 10.23
CA SER A 51 -8.51 1.26 10.63
C SER A 51 -8.60 -0.20 10.19
N ILE A 52 -7.91 -0.56 9.10
CA ILE A 52 -7.96 -1.90 8.51
C ILE A 52 -6.53 -2.38 8.28
N HIS A 53 -6.24 -3.60 8.70
CA HIS A 53 -4.99 -4.31 8.39
C HIS A 53 -5.27 -5.31 7.29
N LEU A 54 -4.52 -5.24 6.19
CA LEU A 54 -4.65 -6.16 5.06
C LEU A 54 -3.85 -7.45 5.32
N ASN A 55 -4.35 -8.57 4.79
CA ASN A 55 -3.69 -9.86 4.94
C ASN A 55 -2.52 -9.97 3.94
N THR A 56 -1.31 -9.72 4.42
CA THR A 56 -0.07 -9.75 3.64
C THR A 56 0.45 -11.15 3.34
N ASN A 57 -0.14 -12.21 3.93
CA ASN A 57 0.24 -13.60 3.67
C ASN A 57 -0.30 -14.15 2.34
N ILE A 58 -1.16 -13.40 1.66
CA ILE A 58 -1.75 -13.78 0.38
C ILE A 58 -1.48 -12.64 -0.61
N SER A 59 -0.93 -12.95 -1.78
CA SER A 59 -0.73 -11.95 -2.83
C SER A 59 -2.06 -11.38 -3.26
N GLN A 60 -2.09 -10.08 -3.51
CA GLN A 60 -3.26 -9.36 -3.96
C GLN A 60 -2.87 -8.42 -5.09
N GLU A 61 -3.70 -8.38 -6.12
CA GLU A 61 -3.61 -7.41 -7.20
C GLU A 61 -4.83 -6.50 -7.20
N ASP A 62 -4.61 -5.23 -7.52
CA ASP A 62 -5.61 -4.21 -7.79
C ASP A 62 -6.71 -4.10 -6.71
N TYR A 63 -6.32 -4.23 -5.44
CA TYR A 63 -7.22 -3.94 -4.32
C TYR A 63 -7.61 -2.47 -4.34
N GLU A 64 -8.91 -2.21 -4.42
CA GLU A 64 -9.41 -0.84 -4.49
C GLU A 64 -9.27 -0.13 -3.14
N LEU A 65 -8.50 0.95 -3.15
CA LEU A 65 -8.42 1.92 -2.07
C LEU A 65 -9.29 3.13 -2.45
N PRO A 66 -10.37 3.41 -1.71
CA PRO A 66 -11.21 4.58 -1.99
C PRO A 66 -10.45 5.90 -1.85
N SER A 67 -10.96 6.96 -2.49
CA SER A 67 -10.45 8.31 -2.28
C SER A 67 -10.53 8.72 -0.82
N GLY A 68 -9.57 9.54 -0.38
CA GLY A 68 -9.47 10.01 1.00
C GLY A 68 -8.88 8.99 1.99
N TRP A 69 -8.38 7.85 1.52
CA TRP A 69 -7.72 6.86 2.37
C TRP A 69 -6.21 6.94 2.25
N SER A 70 -5.49 6.87 3.37
CA SER A 70 -4.03 6.72 3.47
C SER A 70 -3.61 5.24 3.54
N VAL A 71 -2.36 4.95 3.21
CA VAL A 71 -1.76 3.61 3.32
C VAL A 71 -0.46 3.68 4.12
N LEU A 72 -0.36 2.91 5.20
CA LEU A 72 0.88 2.64 5.92
C LEU A 72 1.43 1.28 5.47
N VAL A 73 2.68 1.26 5.03
CA VAL A 73 3.37 0.05 4.58
C VAL A 73 4.64 -0.12 5.38
N ALA A 74 4.88 -1.31 5.93
CA ALA A 74 6.11 -1.65 6.62
C ALA A 74 6.59 -3.06 6.25
N ASP A 75 7.89 -3.18 5.97
CA ASP A 75 8.60 -4.41 5.61
C ASP A 75 8.04 -5.20 4.41
N VAL A 76 7.37 -4.52 3.46
CA VAL A 76 6.79 -5.19 2.27
C VAL A 76 7.76 -5.13 1.09
N ARG A 77 8.21 -6.30 0.62
CA ARG A 77 9.24 -6.39 -0.45
C ARG A 77 8.75 -6.07 -1.85
N LYS A 78 7.47 -6.31 -2.11
CA LYS A 78 6.82 -6.08 -3.39
C LYS A 78 5.48 -5.45 -3.12
N PHE A 79 5.49 -4.13 -3.08
CA PHE A 79 4.30 -3.31 -2.92
C PHE A 79 4.17 -2.39 -4.14
N LYS A 80 2.95 -2.22 -4.63
CA LYS A 80 2.61 -1.30 -5.72
C LYS A 80 1.37 -0.50 -5.30
N LEU A 81 1.41 0.80 -5.54
CA LEU A 81 0.27 1.69 -5.34
C LEU A 81 0.19 2.61 -6.54
N ILE A 82 -0.95 2.64 -7.22
CA ILE A 82 -1.17 3.49 -8.39
C ILE A 82 -2.47 4.27 -8.28
N VAL A 83 -2.51 5.46 -8.85
CA VAL A 83 -3.76 6.21 -9.02
C VAL A 83 -4.63 5.49 -10.05
N LYS A 84 -5.91 5.30 -9.72
CA LYS A 84 -6.89 4.73 -10.63
C LYS A 84 -7.41 5.83 -11.56
N ASN A 85 -6.98 5.79 -12.82
CA ASN A 85 -7.47 6.68 -13.89
C ASN A 85 -8.91 6.35 -14.28
#